data_AF-A0A839WGP8-F1
#
_entry.id   AF-A0A839WGP8-F1
#
_cell.length_a   1.000
_cell.length_b   1.000
_cell.length_c   1.000
_cell.angle_alpha   90.00
_cell.angle_beta   90.00
_cell.angle_gamma   90.00
#
_symmetry.space_group_name_H-M   'P 1'
#
loop_
_entity.id
_entity.type
_entity.pdbx_description
1 polymer ?
#
loop_
_entity_poly.entity_id
_entity_poly.type
_entity_poly.pdbx_seq_one_letter_code
_entity_poly.pdbx_strand_id
1 'polypeptide(L)'
;MGFFRKKLSPLTYKEVIFGLGLMGFVLKPKTGSSHEQWIRKTDSNKWVVTVDKHHAPFSRDLLKSMARQAGLDARKFHALCRGECTLDDIDVESAK
;
A
#
# COMPACT_ATOMS: atom_id res chain seq x y z
N MET A 1 19.82 1.85 -15.76
CA MET A 1 19.73 0.83 -14.69
C MET A 1 18.47 0.01 -14.88
N GLY A 2 18.56 -1.15 -15.55
CA GLY A 2 17.41 -1.90 -16.04
C GLY A 2 16.86 -2.90 -15.02
N PHE A 3 16.08 -2.45 -14.05
CA PHE A 3 15.24 -3.34 -13.23
C PHE A 3 13.95 -3.71 -13.98
N PHE A 4 14.10 -4.39 -15.13
CA PHE A 4 12.98 -4.84 -15.95
C PHE A 4 12.79 -6.35 -15.78
N ARG A 5 11.59 -6.77 -15.33
CA ARG A 5 11.00 -8.14 -15.33
C ARG A 5 10.85 -8.92 -14.01
N LYS A 6 10.86 -8.31 -12.82
CA LYS A 6 10.31 -9.02 -11.63
C LYS A 6 8.77 -8.95 -11.66
N LYS A 7 8.11 -10.11 -11.77
CA LYS A 7 6.64 -10.22 -11.62
C LYS A 7 6.27 -9.77 -10.20
N LEU A 8 5.21 -8.98 -10.06
CA LEU A 8 4.65 -8.66 -8.75
C LEU A 8 4.11 -9.96 -8.15
N SER A 9 4.73 -10.39 -7.06
CA SER A 9 4.30 -11.57 -6.31
C SER A 9 3.02 -11.24 -5.54
N PRO A 10 2.18 -12.23 -5.24
CA PRO A 10 1.07 -12.01 -4.33
C PRO A 10 1.59 -11.57 -2.96
N LEU A 11 0.98 -10.54 -2.38
CA LEU A 11 1.31 -10.08 -1.03
C LEU A 11 0.26 -10.53 -0.03
N THR A 12 0.71 -10.87 1.16
CA THR A 12 -0.16 -11.18 2.28
C THR A 12 -0.77 -9.93 2.87
N TYR A 13 -1.85 -10.11 3.62
CA TYR A 13 -2.46 -9.04 4.40
C TYR A 13 -1.46 -8.30 5.30
N LYS A 14 -0.60 -9.05 5.99
CA LYS A 14 0.40 -8.49 6.94
C LYS A 14 1.41 -7.57 6.25
N GLU A 15 1.91 -7.97 5.08
CA GLU A 15 2.84 -7.16 4.28
C GLU A 15 2.21 -5.84 3.82
N VAL A 16 0.95 -5.90 3.39
CA VAL A 16 0.23 -4.70 2.93
C VAL A 16 0.02 -3.71 4.08
N ILE A 17 -0.50 -4.16 5.22
CA ILE A 17 -0.73 -3.25 6.36
C ILE A 17 0.58 -2.72 6.94
N PHE A 18 1.65 -3.50 6.89
CA PHE A 18 2.98 -3.07 7.31
C PHE A 18 3.46 -1.90 6.43
N GLY A 19 3.41 -2.07 5.11
CA GLY A 19 3.77 -0.99 4.17
C GLY A 19 2.88 0.24 4.31
N LEU A 20 1.56 0.06 4.47
CA LEU A 20 0.63 1.16 4.71
C LEU A 20 0.95 1.92 6.01
N GLY A 21 1.28 1.20 7.09
CA GLY A 21 1.70 1.80 8.35
C GLY A 21 2.98 2.62 8.21
N LEU A 22 3.99 2.11 7.49
CA LEU A 22 5.22 2.85 7.19
C LEU A 22 4.90 4.16 6.44
N MET A 23 4.00 4.12 5.47
CA MET A 23 3.59 5.29 4.69
C MET A 23 2.75 6.31 5.47
N GLY A 24 2.43 6.06 6.74
CA GLY A 24 1.61 6.93 7.58
C GLY A 24 0.10 6.79 7.34
N PHE A 25 -0.36 5.67 6.77
CA PHE A 25 -1.78 5.38 6.73
C PHE A 25 -2.26 4.87 8.09
N VAL A 26 -3.41 5.38 8.52
CA VAL A 26 -4.10 4.94 9.72
C VAL A 26 -5.36 4.16 9.36
N LEU A 27 -5.58 3.05 10.05
CA LEU A 27 -6.79 2.24 9.91
C LEU A 27 -8.00 3.04 10.41
N LYS A 28 -9.01 3.18 9.55
CA LYS A 28 -10.29 3.74 9.95
C LYS A 28 -11.07 2.70 10.77
N PRO A 29 -11.55 3.03 11.98
CA PRO A 29 -12.39 2.12 12.75
C PRO A 29 -13.68 1.82 11.97
N LYS A 30 -14.07 0.54 11.95
CA LYS A 30 -15.19 0.06 11.14
C LYS A 30 -16.44 -0.18 11.98
N THR A 31 -17.60 0.01 11.34
CA THR A 31 -18.92 -0.38 11.85
C THR A 31 -19.56 -1.45 10.95
N GLY A 32 -18.87 -2.59 10.72
CA GLY A 32 -19.53 -3.82 10.25
C GLY A 32 -19.17 -4.41 8.87
N SER A 33 -18.19 -3.90 8.12
CA SER A 33 -17.76 -4.51 6.85
C SER A 33 -16.37 -5.18 6.93
N SER A 34 -16.18 -6.25 6.18
CA SER A 34 -14.90 -6.96 6.07
C SER A 34 -13.80 -6.14 5.35
N HIS A 35 -14.17 -5.11 4.60
CA HIS A 35 -13.22 -4.21 3.94
C HIS A 35 -12.61 -3.20 4.91
N GLU A 36 -11.30 -3.13 4.99
CA GLU A 36 -10.55 -2.13 5.77
C GLU A 36 -10.29 -0.90 4.94
N GLN A 37 -10.52 0.27 5.52
CA GLN A 37 -10.13 1.53 4.90
C GLN A 37 -8.96 2.10 5.67
N TRP A 38 -7.85 2.30 4.97
CA TRP A 38 -6.64 2.92 5.46
C TRP A 38 -6.58 4.33 4.88
N ILE A 39 -6.49 5.33 5.74
CA ILE A 39 -6.52 6.74 5.34
C ILE A 39 -5.18 7.37 5.67
N ARG A 40 -4.61 8.07 4.69
CA ARG A 40 -3.48 8.98 4.90
C ARG A 40 -3.93 10.39 4.56
N LYS A 41 -3.72 11.31 5.48
CA LYS A 41 -3.96 12.74 5.27
C LYS A 41 -2.62 13.45 5.23
N THR A 42 -2.42 14.25 4.21
CA THR A 42 -1.31 15.22 4.07
C THR A 42 -1.95 16.60 3.98
N ASP A 43 -1.18 17.67 4.15
CA ASP A 43 -1.69 19.05 4.11
C ASP A 43 -2.48 19.36 2.83
N SER A 44 -2.08 18.75 1.71
CA SER A 44 -2.68 19.01 0.39
C SER A 44 -3.62 17.91 -0.11
N ASN A 45 -3.44 16.66 0.36
CA ASN A 45 -4.10 15.50 -0.23
C ASN A 45 -4.59 14.49 0.81
N LYS A 46 -5.70 13.82 0.51
CA LYS A 46 -6.23 12.69 1.27
C LYS A 46 -6.24 11.44 0.41
N TRP A 47 -5.52 10.43 0.86
CA TRP A 47 -5.44 9.12 0.22
C TRP A 47 -6.24 8.11 1.03
N VAL A 48 -7.00 7.25 0.34
CA VAL A 48 -7.81 6.22 0.97
C VAL A 48 -7.57 4.90 0.25
N VAL A 49 -6.94 3.96 0.93
CA VAL A 49 -6.67 2.61 0.44
C VAL A 49 -7.68 1.65 1.04
N THR A 50 -8.35 0.87 0.21
CA THR A 50 -9.27 -0.18 0.66
C THR A 50 -8.58 -1.54 0.59
N VAL A 51 -8.46 -2.20 1.74
CA VAL A 51 -7.82 -3.50 1.90
C VAL A 51 -8.89 -4.55 2.19
N ASP A 52 -9.02 -5.54 1.32
CA ASP A 52 -9.96 -6.63 1.49
C ASP A 52 -9.26 -7.92 1.94
N LYS A 53 -9.38 -8.22 3.24
CA LYS A 53 -8.77 -9.42 3.84
C LYS A 53 -9.17 -10.73 3.16
N HIS A 54 -10.37 -10.83 2.61
CA HIS A 54 -10.87 -12.08 2.02
C HIS A 54 -10.19 -12.42 0.69
N HIS A 55 -9.62 -11.41 0.03
CA HIS A 55 -8.85 -11.58 -1.21
C HIS A 55 -7.34 -11.72 -0.95
N ALA A 56 -6.92 -11.93 0.29
CA ALA A 56 -5.54 -12.25 0.60
C ALA A 56 -5.25 -13.74 0.31
N PRO A 57 -4.10 -14.09 -0.31
CA PRO A 57 -3.05 -13.20 -0.79
C PRO A 57 -3.46 -12.39 -2.02
N PHE A 58 -3.12 -11.10 -2.01
CA PHE A 58 -3.59 -10.15 -3.01
C PHE A 58 -2.98 -10.42 -4.38
N SER A 59 -3.82 -10.47 -5.41
CA SER A 59 -3.36 -10.58 -6.78
C SER A 59 -2.64 -9.31 -7.25
N ARG A 60 -1.88 -9.43 -8.34
CA ARG A 60 -1.19 -8.31 -8.97
C ARG A 60 -2.11 -7.12 -9.28
N ASP A 61 -3.31 -7.40 -9.78
CA ASP A 61 -4.24 -6.35 -10.20
C ASP A 61 -4.85 -5.63 -8.99
N LEU A 62 -5.06 -6.36 -7.89
CA LEU A 62 -5.50 -5.78 -6.63
C LEU A 62 -4.40 -4.91 -6.00
N LEU A 63 -3.14 -5.36 -6.06
CA LEU A 63 -1.99 -4.56 -5.64
C LEU A 63 -1.80 -3.28 -6.46
N LYS A 64 -1.99 -3.36 -7.78
CA LYS A 64 -2.00 -2.15 -8.63
C LYS A 64 -3.13 -1.21 -8.24
N SER A 65 -4.32 -1.73 -7.96
CA SER A 65 -5.46 -0.93 -7.51
C SER A 65 -5.15 -0.21 -6.20
N MET A 66 -4.63 -0.93 -5.20
CA MET A 66 -4.21 -0.37 -3.91
C MET A 66 -3.09 0.67 -4.07
N ALA A 67 -2.08 0.40 -4.90
CA ALA A 67 -1.00 1.36 -5.15
C ALA A 67 -1.52 2.66 -5.78
N ARG A 68 -2.45 2.57 -6.75
CA ARG A 68 -3.11 3.75 -7.33
C ARG A 68 -3.90 4.55 -6.28
N GLN A 69 -4.58 3.86 -5.36
CA GLN A 69 -5.27 4.50 -4.24
C GLN A 69 -4.30 5.18 -3.25
N ALA A 70 -3.08 4.66 -3.11
CA ALA A 70 -2.02 5.24 -2.29
C ALA A 70 -1.25 6.38 -2.99
N GLY A 71 -1.49 6.59 -4.29
CA GLY A 71 -0.75 7.55 -5.11
C GLY A 71 0.66 7.07 -5.49
N LEU A 72 0.92 5.76 -5.49
CA LEU A 72 2.22 5.16 -5.76
C LEU A 72 2.20 4.26 -6.99
N ASP A 73 3.37 4.05 -7.58
CA ASP A 73 3.54 2.98 -8.57
C ASP A 73 3.41 1.60 -7.89
N ALA A 74 2.79 0.65 -8.59
CA ALA A 74 2.56 -0.69 -8.07
C ALA A 74 3.84 -1.43 -7.64
N ARG A 75 4.98 -1.14 -8.27
CA ARG A 75 6.27 -1.74 -7.89
C ARG A 75 6.83 -1.13 -6.62
N LYS A 76 6.78 0.20 -6.49
CA LYS A 76 7.20 0.93 -5.28
C LYS A 76 6.37 0.47 -4.08
N PHE A 77 5.05 0.42 -4.26
CA PHE A 77 4.13 -0.08 -3.24
C PHE A 77 4.46 -1.52 -2.83
N HIS A 78 4.65 -2.41 -3.80
CA HIS A 78 5.00 -3.80 -3.52
C HIS A 78 6.35 -3.95 -2.79
N ALA A 79 7.39 -3.24 -3.23
CA ALA A 79 8.71 -3.28 -2.60
C ALA A 79 8.66 -2.79 -1.16
N LEU A 80 7.90 -1.72 -0.87
CA LEU A 80 7.66 -1.24 0.49
C LEU A 80 6.96 -2.26 1.37
N CYS A 81 5.86 -2.83 0.88
CA CYS A 81 5.11 -3.84 1.63
C CYS A 81 5.95 -5.09 1.94
N ARG A 82 6.92 -5.40 1.07
CA ARG A 82 7.89 -6.48 1.27
C ARG A 82 9.09 -6.10 2.15
N GLY A 83 9.28 -4.82 2.46
CA GLY A 83 10.48 -4.31 3.13
C GLY A 83 11.75 -4.35 2.25
N GLU A 84 11.61 -4.40 0.92
CA GLU A 84 12.73 -4.37 -0.02
C GLU A 84 13.29 -2.95 -0.26
N CYS A 85 12.55 -1.90 0.12
CA CYS A 85 12.97 -0.50 -0.01
C CYS A 85 12.44 0.34 1.17
N THR A 86 13.09 1.48 1.43
CA THR A 86 12.66 2.43 2.46
C THR A 86 11.82 3.56 1.84
N LEU A 87 11.17 4.39 2.68
CA LEU A 87 10.39 5.55 2.20
C LEU A 87 11.28 6.62 1.53
N ASP A 88 12.55 6.70 1.94
CA ASP A 88 13.55 7.62 1.39
C ASP A 88 13.88 7.27 -0.07
N ASP A 89 13.94 5.98 -0.40
CA ASP A 89 14.24 5.48 -1.75
C ASP A 89 13.15 5.79 -2.80
N ILE A 90 11.95 6.17 -2.37
CA ILE A 90 10.77 6.28 -3.25
C ILE A 90 10.20 7.69 -3.37
N ASP A 91 10.80 8.69 -2.70
CA ASP A 91 10.39 10.10 -2.69
C ASP A 91 8.92 10.25 -2.25
N VAL A 92 8.57 9.57 -1.16
CA VAL A 92 7.23 9.68 -0.58
C VAL A 92 7.36 10.43 0.73
N GLU A 93 6.98 11.70 0.73
CA GLU A 93 6.84 12.51 1.93
C GLU A 93 5.97 11.74 2.94
N SER A 94 6.59 11.33 4.05
CA SER A 94 5.86 10.75 5.18
C SER A 94 4.93 11.83 5.71
N ALA A 95 3.64 11.53 5.87
CA ALA A 95 2.72 12.41 6.57
C ALA A 95 3.26 12.57 8.00
N LYS A 96 3.87 13.71 8.29
CA LYS A 96 4.48 14.05 9.57
C LYS A 96 3.46 14.73 10.48
#